data_AF-A0A7S1UBS7-F1
#
_entry.id   AF-A0A7S1UBS7-F1
#
_cell.length_a   1.000
_cell.length_b   1.000
_cell.length_c   1.000
_cell.angle_alpha   90.00
_cell.angle_beta   90.00
_cell.angle_gamma   90.00
#
_symmetry.space_group_name_H-M   'P 1'
#
loop_
_entity.id
_entity.type
_entity.pdbx_description
1 polymer ?
#
loop_
_entity_poly.entity_id
_entity_poly.type
_entity_poly.pdbx_seq_one_letter_code
_entity_poly.pdbx_strand_id
1 'polypeptide(L)'
;AAALATSIQRHAAAAQRKARRFGYPAPLRPGAYNVLHLRAEADWVEHCKIWMALADGHHRDNCMNNTMTVHNVLISEGVDPSVPLYISSALSREELLALEIDGPLGSQRVGLQPLLDTYTVVTKEDIMDIQPGAVAESREYFAAVDFLLAQGASTFIGNSVSTFSAFLLLARHRRGLESFHYNGGTVPLAESF
;
A
#
# COMPACT_ATOMS: atom_id res chain seq x y z
N ALA A 1 18.34 -0.91 -3.39
CA ALA A 1 17.45 -0.63 -2.23
C ALA A 1 17.88 0.63 -1.47
N ALA A 2 19.09 0.70 -0.91
CA ALA A 2 19.50 1.83 -0.06
C ALA A 2 19.35 3.22 -0.70
N ALA A 3 19.81 3.40 -1.95
CA ALA A 3 19.65 4.68 -2.66
C ALA A 3 18.16 5.07 -2.87
N LEU A 4 17.29 4.10 -3.18
CA LEU A 4 15.86 4.34 -3.34
C LEU A 4 15.18 4.66 -2.00
N ALA A 5 15.57 3.98 -0.92
CA ALA A 5 15.13 4.32 0.43
C ALA A 5 15.53 5.77 0.79
N THR A 6 16.77 6.18 0.47
CA THR A 6 17.22 7.57 0.63
C THR A 6 16.37 8.55 -0.18
N SER A 7 15.96 8.20 -1.41
CA SER A 7 15.04 9.02 -2.20
C SER A 7 13.70 9.21 -1.49
N ILE A 8 13.11 8.17 -0.89
CA ILE A 8 11.89 8.28 -0.06
C ILE A 8 12.12 9.22 1.13
N GLN A 9 13.29 9.15 1.78
CA GLN A 9 13.62 9.99 2.93
C GLN A 9 13.65 11.49 2.63
N ARG A 10 13.81 11.89 1.37
CA ARG A 10 13.69 13.32 0.98
C ARG A 10 12.31 13.90 1.29
N HIS A 11 11.29 13.05 1.46
CA HIS A 11 9.93 13.43 1.79
C HIS A 11 9.65 13.46 3.31
N ALA A 12 10.60 13.05 4.17
CA ALA A 12 10.40 12.97 5.62
C ALA A 12 10.03 14.33 6.24
N ALA A 13 10.70 15.41 5.84
CA ALA A 13 10.37 16.75 6.34
C ALA A 13 8.96 17.20 5.93
N ALA A 14 8.50 16.81 4.73
CA ALA A 14 7.14 17.10 4.28
C ALA A 14 6.11 16.30 5.09
N ALA A 15 6.37 15.01 5.33
CA ALA A 15 5.54 14.15 6.19
C ALA A 15 5.39 14.72 7.60
N GLN A 16 6.50 15.12 8.22
CA GLN A 16 6.47 15.75 9.55
C GLN A 16 5.68 17.05 9.60
N ARG A 17 5.88 17.95 8.62
CA ARG A 17 5.12 19.21 8.55
C ARG A 17 3.62 18.94 8.40
N LYS A 18 3.27 17.97 7.55
CA LYS A 18 1.89 17.57 7.30
C LYS A 18 1.24 16.96 8.54
N ALA A 19 1.90 16.00 9.18
CA ALA A 19 1.44 15.38 10.42
C ALA A 19 1.15 16.43 11.50
N ARG A 20 2.08 17.38 11.72
CA ARG A 20 1.89 18.49 12.67
C ARG A 20 0.70 19.37 12.33
N ARG A 21 0.49 19.68 11.04
CA ARG A 21 -0.65 20.48 10.58
C ARG A 21 -1.99 19.84 10.94
N PHE A 22 -2.06 18.51 10.92
CA PHE A 22 -3.27 17.75 11.24
C PHE A 22 -3.32 17.24 12.69
N GLY A 23 -2.42 17.72 13.56
CA GLY A 23 -2.45 17.41 15.00
C GLY A 23 -1.84 16.07 15.40
N TYR A 24 -1.17 15.36 14.49
CA TYR A 24 -0.47 14.12 14.81
C TYR A 24 0.89 14.40 15.49
N PRO A 25 1.31 13.58 16.48
CA PRO A 25 2.68 13.57 16.95
C PRO A 25 3.64 13.37 15.78
N ALA A 26 4.75 14.11 15.76
CA ALA A 26 5.74 14.03 14.69
C ALA A 26 7.15 13.79 15.25
N PRO A 27 7.41 12.63 15.87
CA PRO A 27 8.74 12.27 16.35
C PRO A 27 9.73 12.19 15.19
N LEU A 28 11.00 12.50 15.48
CA LEU A 28 12.07 12.26 14.52
C LEU A 28 12.32 10.76 14.41
N ARG A 29 12.13 10.20 13.22
CA ARG A 29 12.47 8.81 12.88
C ARG A 29 13.42 8.79 11.67
N PRO A 30 14.73 9.03 11.88
CA PRO A 30 15.68 9.11 10.77
C PRO A 30 15.70 7.82 9.95
N GLY A 31 15.54 7.92 8.64
CA GLY A 31 15.61 6.76 7.75
C GLY A 31 14.33 5.91 7.68
N ALA A 32 13.30 6.22 8.47
CA ALA A 32 12.07 5.43 8.51
C ALA A 32 11.15 5.76 7.33
N TYR A 33 10.54 4.71 6.76
CA TYR A 33 9.47 4.82 5.77
C TYR A 33 8.56 3.60 5.88
N ASN A 34 7.29 3.78 5.53
CA ASN A 34 6.33 2.69 5.46
C ASN A 34 6.04 2.36 4.00
N VAL A 35 5.65 1.12 3.74
CA VAL A 35 5.26 0.66 2.39
C VAL A 35 3.86 0.10 2.45
N LEU A 36 2.96 0.66 1.65
CA LEU A 36 1.64 0.11 1.39
C LEU A 36 1.64 -0.54 -0.01
N HIS A 37 1.47 -1.86 -0.07
CA HIS A 37 1.16 -2.55 -1.31
C HIS A 37 -0.34 -2.45 -1.57
N LEU A 38 -0.72 -1.44 -2.35
CA LEU A 38 -2.10 -1.14 -2.69
C LEU A 38 -2.48 -1.89 -3.96
N ARG A 39 -3.48 -2.77 -3.85
CA ARG A 39 -4.07 -3.46 -5.02
C ARG A 39 -5.43 -2.86 -5.31
N ALA A 40 -5.49 -2.10 -6.40
CA ALA A 40 -6.68 -1.38 -6.84
C ALA A 40 -6.70 -1.13 -8.36
N GLU A 41 -5.83 -1.82 -9.09
CA GLU A 41 -5.79 -1.80 -10.55
C GLU A 41 -7.07 -2.37 -11.16
N ALA A 42 -7.42 -1.97 -12.38
CA ALA A 42 -8.67 -2.40 -13.01
C ALA A 42 -8.77 -3.93 -13.15
N ASP A 43 -7.67 -4.61 -13.51
CA ASP A 43 -7.59 -6.07 -13.57
C ASP A 43 -7.79 -6.70 -12.18
N TRP A 44 -7.31 -6.04 -11.13
CA TRP A 44 -7.50 -6.49 -9.76
C TRP A 44 -8.95 -6.35 -9.29
N VAL A 45 -9.62 -5.26 -9.64
CA VAL A 45 -11.05 -5.06 -9.34
C VAL A 45 -11.88 -6.16 -9.98
N GLU A 46 -11.62 -6.50 -11.24
CA GLU A 46 -12.29 -7.62 -11.92
C GLU A 46 -11.94 -8.98 -11.28
N HIS A 47 -10.68 -9.19 -10.92
CA HIS A 47 -10.26 -10.39 -10.18
C HIS A 47 -11.04 -10.55 -8.86
N CYS A 48 -11.21 -9.47 -8.11
CA CYS A 48 -11.93 -9.51 -6.84
C CYS A 48 -13.41 -9.85 -7.01
N LYS A 49 -14.07 -9.44 -8.11
CA LYS A 49 -15.45 -9.87 -8.41
C LYS A 49 -15.55 -11.38 -8.56
N ILE A 50 -14.57 -11.97 -9.26
CA ILE A 50 -14.50 -13.43 -9.45
C ILE A 50 -14.19 -14.11 -8.10
N TRP A 51 -13.22 -13.62 -7.35
CA TRP A 51 -12.82 -14.14 -6.04
C TRP A 51 -14.01 -14.23 -5.07
N MET A 52 -14.79 -13.15 -4.97
CA MET A 52 -15.96 -13.08 -4.09
C MET A 52 -17.10 -13.99 -4.54
N ALA A 53 -17.15 -14.37 -5.81
CA ALA A 53 -18.19 -15.22 -6.39
C ALA A 53 -17.90 -16.73 -6.31
N LEU A 54 -16.71 -17.12 -5.85
CA LEU A 54 -16.33 -18.54 -5.71
C LEU A 54 -17.18 -19.22 -4.62
N ALA A 55 -17.91 -20.26 -4.99
CA ALA A 55 -18.73 -21.07 -4.09
C ALA A 55 -17.96 -22.30 -3.59
N ASP A 56 -16.91 -22.09 -2.81
CA ASP A 56 -16.02 -23.16 -2.31
C ASP A 56 -16.08 -23.36 -0.79
N GLY A 57 -17.08 -22.77 -0.12
CA GLY A 57 -17.30 -22.92 1.31
C GLY A 57 -16.46 -21.99 2.20
N HIS A 58 -15.63 -21.11 1.61
CA HIS A 58 -14.87 -20.10 2.32
C HIS A 58 -15.53 -18.71 2.23
N HIS A 59 -15.42 -17.91 3.30
CA HIS A 59 -15.87 -16.51 3.28
C HIS A 59 -14.82 -15.64 2.57
N ARG A 60 -15.13 -15.19 1.34
CA ARG A 60 -14.19 -14.52 0.43
C ARG A 60 -14.48 -13.03 0.23
N ASP A 61 -14.87 -12.32 1.27
CA ASP A 61 -15.24 -10.90 1.19
C ASP A 61 -14.04 -9.94 1.33
N ASN A 62 -12.85 -10.44 1.60
CA ASN A 62 -11.71 -9.60 1.97
C ASN A 62 -10.94 -8.97 0.79
N CYS A 63 -11.21 -9.27 -0.48
CA CYS A 63 -10.33 -8.85 -1.59
C CYS A 63 -10.16 -7.33 -1.74
N MET A 64 -11.26 -6.57 -1.66
CA MET A 64 -11.28 -5.09 -1.76
C MET A 64 -11.64 -4.38 -0.45
N ASN A 65 -11.80 -5.13 0.64
CA ASN A 65 -12.17 -4.55 1.93
C ASN A 65 -11.15 -3.49 2.35
N ASN A 66 -11.66 -2.39 2.89
CA ASN A 66 -10.89 -1.24 3.34
C ASN A 66 -9.98 -0.57 2.31
N THR A 67 -9.94 -0.95 1.02
CA THR A 67 -9.01 -0.36 0.05
C THR A 67 -9.16 1.17 -0.05
N MET A 68 -10.39 1.70 -0.03
CA MET A 68 -10.64 3.15 -0.06
C MET A 68 -10.59 3.83 1.31
N THR A 69 -10.81 3.07 2.38
CA THR A 69 -10.74 3.56 3.77
C THR A 69 -9.41 3.17 4.43
N VAL A 70 -8.40 2.80 3.64
CA VAL A 70 -7.15 2.19 4.11
C VAL A 70 -6.42 3.08 5.12
N HIS A 71 -6.51 4.40 4.96
CA HIS A 71 -6.02 5.39 5.92
C HIS A 71 -6.51 5.15 7.37
N ASN A 72 -7.78 4.75 7.57
CA ASN A 72 -8.32 4.44 8.88
C ASN A 72 -7.66 3.19 9.48
N VAL A 73 -7.42 2.18 8.65
CA VAL A 73 -6.73 0.96 9.07
C VAL A 73 -5.30 1.28 9.46
N LEU A 74 -4.58 2.05 8.63
CA LEU A 74 -3.22 2.48 8.92
C LEU A 74 -3.13 3.23 10.26
N ILE A 75 -4.04 4.17 10.52
CA ILE A 75 -4.08 4.91 11.79
C ILE A 75 -4.39 3.98 12.97
N SER A 76 -5.38 3.08 12.82
CA SER A 76 -5.79 2.14 13.87
C SER A 76 -4.66 1.17 14.25
N GLU A 77 -3.85 0.76 13.27
CA GLU A 77 -2.69 -0.12 13.46
C GLU A 77 -1.42 0.66 13.87
N GLY A 78 -1.51 1.96 14.12
CA GLY A 78 -0.41 2.77 14.63
C GLY A 78 0.61 3.24 13.60
N VAL A 79 0.28 3.19 12.31
CA VAL A 79 1.14 3.69 11.22
C VAL A 79 1.25 5.21 11.29
N ASP A 80 2.41 5.68 11.73
CA ASP A 80 2.73 7.09 12.01
C ASP A 80 2.64 7.99 10.75
N PRO A 81 1.71 8.97 10.69
CA PRO A 81 1.58 9.89 9.55
C PRO A 81 2.78 10.83 9.33
N SER A 82 3.66 10.96 10.33
CA SER A 82 4.88 11.76 10.22
C SER A 82 6.01 11.05 9.47
N VAL A 83 5.81 9.78 9.11
CA VAL A 83 6.71 8.94 8.33
C VAL A 83 6.20 8.84 6.88
N PRO A 84 7.04 9.03 5.85
CA PRO A 84 6.62 8.89 4.46
C PRO A 84 6.03 7.51 4.16
N LEU A 85 4.95 7.49 3.38
CA LEU A 85 4.27 6.28 2.95
C LEU A 85 4.53 6.04 1.46
N TYR A 86 5.34 5.04 1.14
CA TYR A 86 5.57 4.62 -0.24
C TYR A 86 4.43 3.71 -0.72
N ILE A 87 3.87 4.00 -1.90
CA ILE A 87 2.84 3.18 -2.53
C ILE A 87 3.50 2.21 -3.52
N SER A 88 3.46 0.94 -3.16
CA SER A 88 3.73 -0.17 -4.07
C SER A 88 2.42 -0.54 -4.77
N SER A 89 2.32 -0.18 -6.04
CA SER A 89 1.23 -0.59 -6.94
C SER A 89 1.72 -0.52 -8.39
N ALA A 90 0.95 -1.07 -9.33
CA ALA A 90 1.20 -0.84 -10.76
C ALA A 90 0.56 0.46 -11.29
N LEU A 91 -0.14 1.22 -10.44
CA LEU A 91 -0.72 2.52 -10.81
C LEU A 91 0.35 3.60 -10.88
N SER A 92 0.27 4.45 -11.91
CA SER A 92 0.95 5.74 -11.98
C SER A 92 0.42 6.72 -10.92
N ARG A 93 1.11 7.83 -10.70
CA ARG A 93 0.61 8.88 -9.80
C ARG A 93 -0.72 9.45 -10.28
N GLU A 94 -0.84 9.69 -11.59
CA GLU A 94 -2.08 10.23 -12.16
C GLU A 94 -3.25 9.28 -11.91
N GLU A 95 -3.05 7.98 -12.16
CA GLU A 95 -4.07 6.96 -11.88
C GLU A 95 -4.40 6.85 -10.39
N LEU A 96 -3.41 6.97 -9.49
CA LEU A 96 -3.66 6.99 -8.04
C LEU A 96 -4.51 8.18 -7.60
N LEU A 97 -4.28 9.36 -8.18
CA LEU A 97 -5.04 10.58 -7.88
C LEU A 97 -6.45 10.53 -8.46
N ALA A 98 -6.60 9.94 -9.65
CA ALA A 98 -7.88 9.78 -10.34
C ALA A 98 -8.65 8.52 -9.92
N LEU A 99 -8.08 7.68 -9.04
CA LEU A 99 -8.66 6.41 -8.66
C LEU A 99 -10.00 6.64 -7.95
N GLU A 100 -11.04 6.11 -8.57
CA GLU A 100 -12.38 6.05 -8.04
C GLU A 100 -12.91 4.63 -8.27
N ILE A 101 -13.32 3.96 -7.19
CA ILE A 101 -14.01 2.68 -7.28
C ILE A 101 -15.44 2.80 -6.75
N ASP A 102 -16.32 1.94 -7.25
CA ASP A 102 -17.69 1.87 -6.76
C ASP A 102 -17.68 1.54 -5.27
N GLY A 103 -18.34 2.39 -4.48
CA GLY A 103 -18.51 2.17 -3.06
C GLY A 103 -19.39 0.95 -2.77
N PRO A 104 -19.45 0.50 -1.51
CA PRO A 104 -20.16 -0.72 -1.10
C PRO A 104 -21.66 -0.76 -1.48
N LEU A 105 -22.27 0.39 -1.70
CA LEU A 105 -23.69 0.55 -2.06
C LEU A 105 -23.91 0.89 -3.55
N GLY A 106 -22.86 0.87 -4.38
CA GLY A 106 -22.92 1.11 -5.83
C GLY A 106 -23.32 2.51 -6.28
N SER A 107 -23.72 3.39 -5.36
CA SER A 107 -24.25 4.73 -5.66
C SER A 107 -23.27 5.88 -5.47
N GLN A 108 -22.09 5.62 -4.89
CA GLN A 108 -21.06 6.63 -4.66
C GLN A 108 -19.70 6.07 -5.04
N ARG A 109 -18.96 6.80 -5.87
CA ARG A 109 -17.55 6.53 -6.11
C ARG A 109 -16.72 7.06 -4.95
N VAL A 110 -15.80 6.25 -4.47
CA VAL A 110 -14.89 6.61 -3.37
C VAL A 110 -13.47 6.52 -3.91
N GLY A 111 -12.66 7.54 -3.62
CA GLY A 111 -11.26 7.60 -4.02
C GLY A 111 -10.31 7.62 -2.84
N LEU A 112 -9.01 7.76 -3.14
CA LEU A 112 -7.94 7.74 -2.14
C LEU A 112 -7.68 9.09 -1.46
N GLN A 113 -8.49 10.12 -1.72
CA GLN A 113 -8.26 11.46 -1.18
C GLN A 113 -8.02 11.48 0.35
N PRO A 114 -8.78 10.74 1.18
CA PRO A 114 -8.50 10.71 2.63
C PRO A 114 -7.10 10.14 2.99
N LEU A 115 -6.61 9.15 2.24
CA LEU A 115 -5.24 8.63 2.38
C LEU A 115 -4.22 9.70 1.99
N LEU A 116 -4.45 10.33 0.84
CA LEU A 116 -3.61 11.40 0.31
C LEU A 116 -3.63 12.64 1.19
N ASP A 117 -4.67 12.87 1.99
CA ASP A 117 -4.78 13.98 2.96
C ASP A 117 -4.11 13.65 4.29
N THR A 118 -4.12 12.37 4.69
CA THR A 118 -3.54 11.92 5.97
C THR A 118 -2.03 11.73 5.87
N TYR A 119 -1.56 11.03 4.83
CA TYR A 119 -0.16 10.64 4.68
C TYR A 119 0.56 11.44 3.61
N THR A 120 1.88 11.64 3.77
CA THR A 120 2.73 12.05 2.64
C THR A 120 3.05 10.81 1.82
N VAL A 121 2.24 10.62 0.77
CA VAL A 121 2.39 9.54 -0.20
C VAL A 121 3.57 9.81 -1.14
N VAL A 122 4.36 8.78 -1.36
CA VAL A 122 5.52 8.75 -2.27
C VAL A 122 5.29 7.64 -3.29
N THR A 123 5.40 7.94 -4.58
CA THR A 123 5.25 6.95 -5.67
C THR A 123 6.61 6.61 -6.29
N LYS A 124 6.63 5.67 -7.24
CA LYS A 124 7.83 5.34 -8.03
C LYS A 124 8.39 6.57 -8.75
N GLU A 125 7.52 7.39 -9.31
CA GLU A 125 7.87 8.62 -10.02
C GLU A 125 8.49 9.69 -9.11
N ASP A 126 8.17 9.69 -7.81
CA ASP A 126 8.81 10.60 -6.84
C ASP A 126 10.26 10.22 -6.54
N ILE A 127 10.60 8.93 -6.64
CA ILE A 127 11.89 8.39 -6.20
C ILE A 127 12.81 7.95 -7.34
N MET A 128 12.24 7.75 -8.52
CA MET A 128 12.90 7.38 -9.75
C MET A 128 12.44 8.38 -10.80
N ASP A 129 13.39 9.07 -11.44
CA ASP A 129 13.13 10.01 -12.53
C ASP A 129 12.72 9.23 -13.79
N ILE A 130 11.50 8.70 -13.77
CA ILE A 130 10.96 7.80 -14.79
C ILE A 130 9.90 8.53 -15.60
N GLN A 131 9.89 8.28 -16.92
CA GLN A 131 8.87 8.82 -17.80
C GLN A 131 7.49 8.21 -17.48
N PRO A 132 6.39 8.95 -17.73
CA PRO A 132 5.05 8.38 -17.68
C PRO A 132 4.96 7.11 -18.53
N GLY A 133 4.33 6.06 -18.00
CA GLY A 133 4.19 4.77 -18.68
C GLY A 133 5.34 3.78 -18.46
N ALA A 134 6.51 4.22 -17.98
CA ALA A 134 7.65 3.32 -17.74
C ALA A 134 7.31 2.17 -16.76
N VAL A 135 6.45 2.45 -15.77
CA VAL A 135 5.99 1.44 -14.79
C VAL A 135 5.29 0.27 -15.47
N ALA A 136 4.45 0.55 -16.48
CA ALA A 136 3.74 -0.47 -17.23
C ALA A 136 4.67 -1.25 -18.17
N GLU A 137 5.62 -0.56 -18.81
CA GLU A 137 6.58 -1.17 -19.76
C GLU A 137 7.59 -2.10 -19.09
N SER A 138 7.92 -1.87 -17.82
CA SER A 138 8.92 -2.64 -17.06
C SER A 138 8.35 -3.17 -15.74
N ARG A 139 7.14 -3.71 -15.79
CA ARG A 139 6.36 -4.14 -14.62
C ARG A 139 7.14 -5.07 -13.69
N GLU A 140 7.88 -6.05 -14.22
CA GLU A 140 8.66 -7.01 -13.43
C GLU A 140 9.81 -6.33 -12.68
N TYR A 141 10.49 -5.40 -13.34
CA TYR A 141 11.56 -4.62 -12.72
C TYR A 141 11.02 -3.78 -11.57
N PHE A 142 9.90 -3.09 -11.78
CA PHE A 142 9.28 -2.27 -10.74
C PHE A 142 8.66 -3.10 -9.61
N ALA A 143 8.16 -4.30 -9.89
CA ALA A 143 7.76 -5.25 -8.85
C ALA A 143 8.95 -5.69 -7.99
N ALA A 144 10.13 -5.91 -8.59
CA ALA A 144 11.36 -6.20 -7.85
C ALA A 144 11.83 -5.00 -7.00
N VAL A 145 11.70 -3.77 -7.52
CA VAL A 145 11.98 -2.54 -6.76
C VAL A 145 11.05 -2.45 -5.53
N ASP A 146 9.75 -2.61 -5.75
CA ASP A 146 8.74 -2.60 -4.70
C ASP A 146 9.03 -3.65 -3.63
N PHE A 147 9.40 -4.85 -4.06
CA PHE A 147 9.75 -5.94 -3.17
C PHE A 147 10.93 -5.59 -2.26
N LEU A 148 12.00 -5.04 -2.83
CA LEU A 148 13.19 -4.65 -2.09
C LEU A 148 12.92 -3.50 -1.11
N LEU A 149 12.08 -2.54 -1.49
CA LEU A 149 11.66 -1.45 -0.59
C LEU A 149 10.79 -1.98 0.55
N ALA A 150 9.82 -2.85 0.25
CA ALA A 150 8.96 -3.46 1.25
C ALA A 150 9.75 -4.30 2.28
N GLN A 151 10.83 -4.97 1.86
CA GLN A 151 11.71 -5.69 2.79
C GLN A 151 12.46 -4.76 3.75
N GLY A 152 12.77 -3.53 3.35
CA GLY A 152 13.51 -2.56 4.14
C GLY A 152 12.64 -1.55 4.91
N ALA A 153 11.32 -1.58 4.71
CA ALA A 153 10.39 -0.65 5.35
C ALA A 153 10.30 -0.86 6.86
N SER A 154 9.98 0.21 7.60
CA SER A 154 9.64 0.15 9.02
C SER A 154 8.39 -0.72 9.22
N THR A 155 7.30 -0.37 8.53
CA THR A 155 6.08 -1.19 8.45
C THR A 155 5.74 -1.51 7.00
N PHE A 156 5.41 -2.77 6.72
CA PHE A 156 4.84 -3.19 5.45
C PHE A 156 3.34 -3.50 5.61
N ILE A 157 2.52 -2.91 4.76
CA ILE A 157 1.08 -3.08 4.76
C ILE A 157 0.67 -3.69 3.42
N GLY A 158 0.04 -4.86 3.44
CA GLY A 158 -0.31 -5.62 2.24
C GLY A 158 -1.79 -5.86 2.03
N ASN A 159 -2.14 -6.43 0.88
CA ASN A 159 -3.44 -7.02 0.61
C ASN A 159 -3.37 -8.53 0.88
N SER A 160 -4.23 -9.09 1.73
CA SER A 160 -4.19 -10.50 2.14
C SER A 160 -4.43 -11.49 0.99
N VAL A 161 -5.15 -11.11 -0.06
CA VAL A 161 -5.42 -11.97 -1.24
C VAL A 161 -4.25 -11.95 -2.22
N SER A 162 -3.44 -10.89 -2.22
CA SER A 162 -2.28 -10.80 -3.11
C SER A 162 -1.14 -11.73 -2.69
N THR A 163 -0.71 -12.60 -3.60
CA THR A 163 0.45 -13.48 -3.38
C THR A 163 1.75 -12.71 -3.15
N PHE A 164 1.91 -11.54 -3.80
CA PHE A 164 3.05 -10.64 -3.58
C PHE A 164 3.10 -10.16 -2.12
N SER A 165 1.96 -9.69 -1.59
CA SER A 165 1.85 -9.31 -0.18
C SER A 165 2.03 -10.49 0.76
N ALA A 166 1.40 -11.64 0.46
CA ALA A 166 1.49 -12.82 1.31
C ALA A 166 2.94 -13.28 1.50
N PHE A 167 3.74 -13.28 0.43
CA PHE A 167 5.15 -13.62 0.52
C PHE A 167 5.96 -12.60 1.35
N LEU A 168 5.70 -11.30 1.19
CA LEU A 168 6.35 -10.26 2.01
C LEU A 168 5.96 -10.32 3.48
N LEU A 169 4.68 -10.58 3.79
CA LEU A 169 4.18 -10.79 5.15
C LEU A 169 4.91 -11.96 5.81
N LEU A 170 4.99 -13.11 5.12
CA LEU A 170 5.71 -14.28 5.62
C LEU A 170 7.21 -14.00 5.81
N ALA A 171 7.86 -13.38 4.82
CA ALA A 171 9.29 -13.08 4.87
C ALA A 171 9.65 -12.10 5.99
N ARG A 172 8.81 -11.09 6.24
CA ARG A 172 8.99 -10.11 7.32
C ARG A 172 8.67 -10.70 8.68
N HIS A 173 7.62 -11.49 8.78
CA HIS A 173 7.26 -12.21 10.01
C HIS A 173 8.42 -13.08 10.51
N ARG A 174 9.05 -13.87 9.62
CA ARG A 174 10.24 -14.68 9.93
C ARG A 174 11.44 -13.88 10.45
N ARG A 175 11.48 -12.57 10.18
CA ARG A 175 12.55 -11.65 10.61
C ARG A 175 12.14 -10.80 11.81
N GLY A 176 10.94 -11.01 12.39
CA GLY A 176 10.41 -10.17 13.46
C GLY A 176 10.16 -8.72 13.04
N LEU A 177 9.96 -8.48 11.74
CA LEU A 177 9.70 -7.13 11.21
C LEU A 177 8.20 -6.85 11.16
N GLU A 178 7.83 -5.61 11.44
CA GLU A 178 6.42 -5.19 11.52
C GLU A 178 5.75 -5.26 10.14
N SER A 179 4.62 -5.97 10.07
CA SER A 179 3.80 -6.02 8.88
C SER A 179 2.40 -6.56 9.15
N PHE A 180 1.41 -6.09 8.41
CA PHE A 180 0.03 -6.54 8.47
C PHE A 180 -0.67 -6.36 7.12
N HIS A 181 -1.94 -6.76 7.01
CA HIS A 181 -2.74 -6.55 5.81
C HIS A 181 -3.98 -5.70 6.10
N TYR A 182 -4.33 -4.80 5.18
CA TYR A 182 -5.33 -3.76 5.44
C TYR A 182 -6.78 -4.22 5.25
N ASN A 183 -6.99 -5.29 4.50
CA ASN A 183 -8.27 -5.75 4.00
C ASN A 183 -8.88 -6.89 4.85
N GLY A 184 -8.22 -7.25 5.95
CA GLY A 184 -8.65 -8.32 6.86
C GLY A 184 -8.75 -9.71 6.20
N GLY A 185 -9.50 -10.58 6.87
CA GLY A 185 -9.72 -11.97 6.46
C GLY A 185 -8.47 -12.83 6.55
N THR A 186 -8.55 -14.06 6.02
CA THR A 186 -7.39 -14.95 5.97
C THR A 186 -6.45 -14.58 4.83
N VAL A 187 -5.17 -14.94 4.98
CA VAL A 187 -4.18 -14.88 3.90
C VAL A 187 -4.18 -16.27 3.25
N PRO A 188 -4.65 -16.45 1.99
CA PRO A 188 -4.79 -17.78 1.40
C PRO A 188 -3.48 -18.59 1.39
N LEU A 189 -2.34 -17.92 1.22
CA LEU A 189 -1.03 -18.57 1.27
C LEU A 189 -0.69 -19.12 2.66
N ALA A 190 -1.20 -18.51 3.73
CA ALA A 190 -0.98 -18.98 5.10
C ALA A 190 -1.79 -20.25 5.41
N GLU A 191 -2.83 -20.56 4.63
CA GLU A 191 -3.60 -21.80 4.74
C GLU A 191 -2.93 -22.98 4.00
N SER A 192 -1.87 -22.71 3.24
CA SER A 192 -1.18 -23.72 2.41
C SER A 192 0.03 -24.37 3.10
N PHE A 193 0.37 -23.98 4.33
CA PHE A 193 1.50 -24.45 5.13
C PHE A 193 1.08 -24.71 6.57
#